data_AF-A0A6S7JLH1-F1
#
_entry.id   AF-A0A6S7JLH1-F1
#
_cell.length_a   1.000
_cell.length_b   1.000
_cell.length_c   1.000
_cell.angle_alpha   90.00
_cell.angle_beta   90.00
_cell.angle_gamma   90.00
#
_symmetry.space_group_name_H-M   'P 1'
#
loop_
_entity.id
_entity.type
_entity.pdbx_description
1 polymer ?
#
loop_
_entity_poly.entity_id
_entity_poly.type
_entity_poly.pdbx_seq_one_letter_code
_entity_poly.pdbx_strand_id
1 'polypeptide(L)'
;MESEEESRYWEVHQELARRLDFAYTLMKMHQCDVDLLPGWTGFNMLLQGSNIPPLSKIRYLPIIDGSPSEYSTLLGDFHTTMSFLGAIGVLFRDAGLQDVLVESDIIGQGSVDGVMKGKRYNRSMHCHKVMSEVLQRLRFEAFLDCLDDEDSDQVVAVATGMLNNFQTDFFHEEINGESFLDIKETYQKFIEEESKENPTFAFWSSYLEIIQTLLCFVRAIREGDWDLHLSAMRSMLPWFFATDRVNYSRYGTAYWLEMTTLDDTHPGVINITLNRGAMQCWILTQSERSAISRECMKMAGADPCNSKRKDLDETQKAHHEKEVENVKTTLQNMVNPFEPGRTELVHLTSGLVATENVSTDPLKANHIGEERLESFITDRLFVPEPDIFATIPKVKLKTFSSMTKKVKVSSKSGADATLKSNRNLFARMLLLAQSREIDMKEVLSFCLGPFPLSLLTEMGLY
;
A
#
# COMPACT_ATOMS: atom_id res chain seq x y z
N MET A 1 4.67 -21.83 -29.51
CA MET A 1 3.34 -22.28 -29.04
C MET A 1 3.61 -23.08 -27.78
N GLU A 2 4.19 -22.40 -26.79
CA GLU A 2 4.37 -22.90 -25.43
C GLU A 2 3.05 -22.62 -24.73
N SER A 3 2.56 -23.63 -24.04
CA SER A 3 1.22 -23.72 -23.47
C SER A 3 0.92 -22.59 -22.50
N GLU A 4 -0.31 -22.08 -22.56
CA GLU A 4 -0.95 -21.23 -21.53
C GLU A 4 -0.94 -21.85 -20.11
N GLU A 5 -0.40 -23.05 -19.93
CA GLU A 5 -0.19 -23.76 -18.66
C GLU A 5 1.15 -23.49 -17.95
N GLU A 6 2.11 -22.80 -18.58
CA GLU A 6 3.20 -22.16 -17.82
C GLU A 6 2.65 -20.88 -17.18
N SER A 7 1.85 -21.07 -16.12
CA SER A 7 1.51 -20.02 -15.17
C SER A 7 2.77 -19.23 -14.87
N ARG A 8 2.69 -17.90 -15.07
CA ARG A 8 3.77 -16.95 -14.85
C ARG A 8 4.50 -17.33 -13.56
N TYR A 9 5.71 -17.91 -13.67
CA TYR A 9 6.46 -18.53 -12.56
C TYR A 9 6.46 -17.71 -11.26
N TRP A 10 6.44 -16.38 -11.39
CA TRP A 10 6.34 -15.46 -10.27
C TRP A 10 4.99 -15.49 -9.54
N GLU A 11 3.84 -15.69 -10.19
CA GLU A 11 2.52 -15.68 -9.55
C GLU A 11 2.36 -16.80 -8.51
N VAL A 12 2.95 -17.97 -8.76
CA VAL A 12 2.91 -19.13 -7.85
C VAL A 12 3.54 -18.80 -6.48
N HIS A 13 4.66 -18.08 -6.49
CA HIS A 13 5.41 -17.77 -5.26
C HIS A 13 4.70 -16.76 -4.35
N GLN A 14 3.64 -16.09 -4.82
CA GLN A 14 2.81 -15.20 -4.00
C GLN A 14 1.63 -15.89 -3.33
N GLU A 15 1.27 -17.11 -3.75
CA GLU A 15 -0.02 -17.71 -3.38
C GLU A 15 -0.16 -17.92 -1.87
N LEU A 16 0.88 -18.43 -1.20
CA LEU A 16 0.86 -18.59 0.27
C LEU A 16 0.73 -17.23 0.98
N ALA A 17 1.50 -16.22 0.55
CA ALA A 17 1.43 -14.89 1.13
C ALA A 17 0.03 -14.26 0.97
N ARG A 18 -0.60 -14.45 -0.20
CA ARG A 18 -1.97 -14.00 -0.47
C ARG A 18 -3.02 -14.75 0.35
N ARG A 19 -2.88 -16.07 0.54
CA ARG A 19 -3.73 -16.86 1.44
C ARG A 19 -3.63 -16.35 2.88
N LEU A 20 -2.43 -16.09 3.38
CA LEU A 20 -2.22 -15.54 4.72
C LEU A 20 -2.81 -14.14 4.90
N ASP A 21 -2.76 -13.29 3.87
CA ASP A 21 -3.38 -11.97 3.91
C ASP A 21 -4.92 -12.04 3.82
N PHE A 22 -5.46 -13.02 3.09
CA PHE A 22 -6.90 -13.30 3.07
C PHE A 22 -7.38 -13.84 4.42
N ALA A 23 -6.65 -14.78 5.01
CA ALA A 23 -6.86 -15.30 6.36
C ALA A 23 -6.86 -14.17 7.40
N TYR A 24 -5.89 -13.26 7.33
CA TYR A 24 -5.84 -12.06 8.17
C TYR A 24 -7.13 -11.24 8.07
N THR A 25 -7.61 -11.00 6.85
CA THR A 25 -8.83 -10.21 6.61
C THR A 25 -10.04 -10.90 7.23
N LEU A 26 -10.23 -12.19 6.94
CA LEU A 26 -11.35 -12.98 7.43
C LEU A 26 -11.38 -13.03 8.97
N MET A 27 -10.24 -13.29 9.59
CA MET A 27 -10.11 -13.31 11.05
C MET A 27 -10.33 -11.93 11.68
N LYS A 28 -9.86 -10.84 11.06
CA LYS A 28 -10.10 -9.47 11.56
C LYS A 28 -11.57 -9.07 11.46
N MET A 29 -12.30 -9.57 10.47
CA MET A 29 -13.75 -9.38 10.35
C MET A 29 -14.53 -10.13 11.43
N HIS A 30 -14.03 -11.29 11.86
CA HIS A 30 -14.71 -12.16 12.80
C HIS A 30 -14.17 -12.09 14.26
N GLN A 31 -13.13 -11.29 14.52
CA GLN A 31 -12.55 -11.17 15.85
C GLN A 31 -13.57 -10.66 16.89
N CYS A 32 -13.44 -11.11 18.13
CA CYS A 32 -14.23 -10.60 19.25
C CYS A 32 -13.62 -9.31 19.83
N ASP A 33 -14.46 -8.42 20.37
CA ASP A 33 -14.03 -7.16 21.01
C ASP A 33 -13.11 -7.35 22.23
N VAL A 34 -13.10 -8.55 22.81
CA VAL A 34 -12.33 -8.87 24.02
C VAL A 34 -10.88 -9.26 23.71
N ASP A 35 -10.66 -9.98 22.61
CA ASP A 35 -9.36 -10.51 22.21
C ASP A 35 -9.00 -10.01 20.80
N LEU A 36 -8.55 -8.76 20.74
CA LEU A 36 -8.21 -8.11 19.48
C LEU A 36 -6.97 -8.77 18.84
N LEU A 37 -7.08 -9.03 17.54
CA LEU A 37 -5.92 -9.37 16.74
C LEU A 37 -5.09 -8.12 16.46
N PRO A 38 -3.74 -8.22 16.51
CA PRO A 38 -2.89 -7.11 16.14
C PRO A 38 -3.03 -6.77 14.64
N GLY A 39 -2.59 -5.57 14.26
CA GLY A 39 -2.49 -5.21 12.84
C GLY A 39 -1.55 -6.15 12.07
N TRP A 40 -1.57 -6.08 10.74
CA TRP A 40 -0.87 -7.00 9.82
C TRP A 40 0.57 -7.37 10.22
N THR A 41 1.35 -6.42 10.75
CA THR A 41 2.72 -6.71 11.23
C THR A 41 2.74 -7.61 12.45
N GLY A 42 1.93 -7.33 13.47
CA GLY A 42 1.82 -8.18 14.64
C GLY A 42 1.20 -9.53 14.30
N PHE A 43 0.23 -9.58 13.37
CA PHE A 43 -0.37 -10.84 12.92
C PHE A 43 0.68 -11.79 12.33
N ASN A 44 1.50 -11.31 11.40
CA ASN A 44 2.56 -12.12 10.81
C ASN A 44 3.68 -12.46 11.79
N MET A 45 3.89 -11.62 12.81
CA MET A 45 4.78 -11.98 13.91
C MET A 45 4.21 -13.16 14.72
N LEU A 46 2.91 -13.16 15.02
CA LEU A 46 2.26 -14.25 15.74
C LEU A 46 2.31 -15.59 14.99
N LEU A 47 2.23 -15.56 13.64
CA LEU A 47 2.41 -16.75 12.79
C LEU A 47 3.81 -17.38 12.92
N GLN A 48 4.85 -16.56 13.14
CA GLN A 48 6.23 -17.05 13.29
C GLN A 48 6.53 -17.57 14.71
N GLY A 49 5.58 -17.46 15.65
CA GLY A 49 5.65 -18.05 16.99
C GLY A 49 6.90 -17.65 17.79
N SER A 50 7.73 -18.64 18.14
CA SER A 50 8.98 -18.44 18.90
C SER A 50 10.19 -18.04 18.04
N ASN A 51 10.09 -18.10 16.70
CA ASN A 51 11.18 -17.79 15.77
C ASN A 51 11.35 -16.30 15.48
N ILE A 52 10.66 -15.41 16.21
CA ILE A 52 10.69 -13.98 15.94
C ILE A 52 11.97 -13.33 16.55
N PRO A 53 12.85 -12.69 15.76
CA PRO A 53 14.06 -12.04 16.30
C PRO A 53 13.71 -10.86 17.23
N PRO A 54 14.26 -10.73 18.46
CA PRO A 54 13.71 -9.93 19.56
C PRO A 54 13.41 -8.44 19.32
N LEU A 55 13.98 -7.80 18.29
CA LEU A 55 13.68 -6.42 17.88
C LEU A 55 14.19 -6.15 16.45
N SER A 56 13.32 -5.68 15.56
CA SER A 56 13.71 -5.13 14.26
C SER A 56 14.25 -3.70 14.45
N LYS A 57 15.57 -3.52 14.41
CA LYS A 57 16.20 -2.19 14.38
C LYS A 57 16.50 -1.85 12.92
N ILE A 58 15.88 -0.79 12.41
CA ILE A 58 16.26 -0.19 11.12
C ILE A 58 17.68 0.38 11.31
N ARG A 59 18.66 -0.07 10.52
CA ARG A 59 19.97 0.58 10.41
C ARG A 59 20.33 0.79 8.95
N TYR A 60 21.26 1.71 8.70
CA TYR A 60 21.80 1.97 7.38
C TYR A 60 22.45 0.70 6.79
N LEU A 61 22.30 0.54 5.47
CA LEU A 61 23.13 -0.39 4.71
C LEU A 61 24.62 -0.08 4.96
N PRO A 62 25.51 -1.08 4.88
CA PRO A 62 26.94 -0.81 4.80
C PRO A 62 27.21 0.22 3.69
N ILE A 63 28.10 1.18 3.95
CA ILE A 63 28.51 2.15 2.93
C ILE A 63 29.20 1.35 1.83
N ILE A 64 28.52 1.18 0.70
CA ILE A 64 29.15 0.75 -0.54
C ILE A 64 29.94 1.96 -1.03
N ASP A 65 31.25 1.80 -1.22
CA ASP A 65 32.13 2.82 -1.79
C ASP A 65 31.89 2.89 -3.30
N GLY A 66 30.70 3.36 -3.67
CA GLY A 66 30.21 3.46 -5.05
C GLY A 66 29.07 4.46 -5.12
N SER A 67 28.98 5.19 -6.22
CA SER A 67 27.87 6.13 -6.43
C SER A 67 26.52 5.39 -6.46
N PRO A 68 25.42 5.94 -5.92
CA PRO A 68 24.07 5.38 -6.11
C PRO A 68 23.61 5.28 -7.58
N SER A 69 24.40 5.85 -8.49
CA SER A 69 24.20 5.80 -9.94
C SER A 69 25.09 4.76 -10.64
N GLU A 70 26.01 4.12 -9.91
CA GLU A 70 26.79 3.01 -10.41
C GLU A 70 25.99 1.72 -10.36
N TYR A 71 26.10 0.94 -11.44
CA TYR A 71 25.41 -0.34 -11.61
C TYR A 71 25.69 -1.36 -10.50
N SER A 72 26.89 -1.30 -9.91
CA SER A 72 27.32 -2.14 -8.78
C SER A 72 26.61 -1.82 -7.45
N THR A 73 25.87 -0.72 -7.37
CA THR A 73 25.14 -0.34 -6.16
C THR A 73 23.73 -0.96 -6.19
N LEU A 74 23.54 -2.02 -5.40
CA LEU A 74 22.28 -2.76 -5.28
C LEU A 74 21.09 -1.86 -4.89
N LEU A 75 19.93 -2.14 -5.47
CA LEU A 75 18.67 -1.49 -5.12
C LEU A 75 18.29 -1.88 -3.67
N GLY A 76 18.45 -0.94 -2.73
CA GLY A 76 18.10 -1.22 -1.33
C GLY A 76 16.58 -1.32 -1.14
N ASP A 77 16.12 -2.44 -0.59
CA ASP A 77 14.71 -2.76 -0.32
C ASP A 77 13.92 -1.65 0.38
N PHE A 78 14.57 -0.97 1.32
CA PHE A 78 14.01 0.17 2.02
C PHE A 78 13.64 1.30 1.04
N HIS A 79 14.53 1.63 0.11
CA HIS A 79 14.31 2.67 -0.88
C HIS A 79 13.33 2.22 -1.97
N THR A 80 13.34 0.94 -2.35
CA THR A 80 12.32 0.34 -3.22
C THR A 80 10.93 0.53 -2.61
N THR A 81 10.77 0.19 -1.33
CA THR A 81 9.52 0.37 -0.58
C THR A 81 9.12 1.85 -0.51
N MET A 82 10.04 2.77 -0.20
CA MET A 82 9.76 4.22 -0.18
C MET A 82 9.33 4.75 -1.55
N SER A 83 9.97 4.30 -2.63
CA SER A 83 9.61 4.70 -3.99
C SER A 83 8.24 4.19 -4.37
N PHE A 84 7.91 2.95 -4.00
CA PHE A 84 6.62 2.33 -4.26
C PHE A 84 5.48 2.99 -3.48
N LEU A 85 5.71 3.34 -2.21
CA LEU A 85 4.81 4.20 -1.44
C LEU A 85 4.57 5.54 -2.15
N GLY A 86 5.60 6.12 -2.74
CA GLY A 86 5.46 7.29 -3.60
C GLY A 86 4.64 7.02 -4.87
N ALA A 87 4.73 5.84 -5.48
CA ALA A 87 3.93 5.46 -6.65
C ALA A 87 2.44 5.36 -6.29
N ILE A 88 2.11 4.73 -5.16
CA ILE A 88 0.75 4.70 -4.61
C ILE A 88 0.21 6.13 -4.43
N GLY A 89 1.03 7.03 -3.87
CA GLY A 89 0.63 8.42 -3.69
C GLY A 89 0.43 9.22 -4.99
N VAL A 90 0.96 8.79 -6.14
CA VAL A 90 0.67 9.44 -7.44
C VAL A 90 -0.77 9.16 -7.87
N LEU A 91 -1.26 7.95 -7.61
CA LEU A 91 -2.57 7.47 -8.06
C LEU A 91 -3.69 7.90 -7.11
N PHE A 92 -3.54 7.67 -5.80
CA PHE A 92 -4.67 7.72 -4.87
C PHE A 92 -4.73 8.98 -4.00
N ARG A 93 -3.62 9.72 -3.88
CA ARG A 93 -3.53 10.87 -2.98
C ARG A 93 -4.68 11.85 -3.14
N ASP A 94 -4.87 12.33 -4.36
CA ASP A 94 -5.81 13.38 -4.71
C ASP A 94 -7.19 12.80 -5.11
N ALA A 95 -7.39 11.48 -4.94
CA ALA A 95 -8.70 10.81 -5.08
C ALA A 95 -9.49 10.76 -3.76
N GLY A 96 -8.97 11.41 -2.71
CA GLY A 96 -9.55 11.45 -1.36
C GLY A 96 -8.76 10.70 -0.30
N LEU A 97 -7.70 9.96 -0.66
CA LEU A 97 -6.88 9.22 0.32
C LEU A 97 -6.30 10.17 1.38
N GLN A 98 -5.75 11.31 0.97
CA GLN A 98 -5.14 12.25 1.92
C GLN A 98 -6.17 12.88 2.85
N ASP A 99 -7.37 13.12 2.34
CA ASP A 99 -8.43 13.81 3.07
C ASP A 99 -9.02 12.86 4.12
N VAL A 100 -9.31 11.61 3.74
CA VAL A 100 -9.74 10.55 4.66
C VAL A 100 -8.74 10.39 5.80
N LEU A 101 -7.43 10.28 5.50
CA LEU A 101 -6.39 10.09 6.53
C LEU A 101 -6.21 11.31 7.45
N VAL A 102 -6.57 12.51 7.00
CA VAL A 102 -6.51 13.73 7.80
C VAL A 102 -7.76 13.89 8.67
N GLU A 103 -8.95 13.67 8.10
CA GLU A 103 -10.23 13.82 8.82
C GLU A 103 -10.43 12.71 9.86
N SER A 104 -9.85 11.53 9.65
CA SER A 104 -9.84 10.42 10.62
C SER A 104 -8.72 10.52 11.68
N ASP A 105 -7.98 11.63 11.71
CA ASP A 105 -6.86 11.90 12.63
C ASP A 105 -5.69 10.90 12.57
N ILE A 106 -5.56 10.10 11.50
CA ILE A 106 -4.40 9.21 11.31
C ILE A 106 -3.12 10.03 11.08
N ILE A 107 -3.22 11.13 10.33
CA ILE A 107 -2.12 12.07 10.13
C ILE A 107 -2.56 13.52 10.18
N GLY A 108 -1.72 14.37 10.77
CA GLY A 108 -1.89 15.81 10.63
C GLY A 108 -1.53 16.33 9.24
N GLN A 109 -2.18 17.42 8.81
CA GLN A 109 -1.99 18.07 7.51
C GLN A 109 -0.51 18.31 7.13
N GLY A 110 0.33 18.69 8.10
CA GLY A 110 1.76 18.93 7.88
C GLY A 110 2.59 17.69 7.52
N SER A 111 2.02 16.48 7.67
CA SER A 111 2.67 15.21 7.37
C SER A 111 2.31 14.64 5.99
N VAL A 112 1.20 15.09 5.40
CA VAL A 112 0.61 14.54 4.17
C VAL A 112 1.65 14.45 3.04
N ASP A 113 2.34 15.53 2.73
CA ASP A 113 3.32 15.55 1.64
C ASP A 113 4.47 14.56 1.85
N GLY A 114 4.90 14.36 3.10
CA GLY A 114 5.96 13.41 3.41
C GLY A 114 5.49 11.96 3.34
N VAL A 115 4.25 11.72 3.77
CA VAL A 115 3.59 10.40 3.78
C VAL A 115 3.29 9.94 2.34
N MET A 116 2.63 10.78 1.55
CA MET A 116 2.20 10.47 0.18
C MET A 116 3.37 10.37 -0.80
N LYS A 117 4.52 10.96 -0.49
CA LYS A 117 5.75 10.79 -1.29
C LYS A 117 6.59 9.59 -0.84
N GLY A 118 6.13 8.82 0.15
CA GLY A 118 6.90 7.71 0.74
C GLY A 118 8.15 8.15 1.52
N LYS A 119 8.35 9.45 1.76
CA LYS A 119 9.54 10.01 2.42
C LYS A 119 9.55 9.78 3.94
N ARG A 120 8.38 9.56 4.54
CA ARG A 120 8.22 9.25 5.97
C ARG A 120 7.88 7.77 6.16
N TYR A 121 8.81 6.88 5.79
CA TYR A 121 8.62 5.43 5.70
C TYR A 121 7.69 4.82 6.77
N ASN A 122 8.02 4.91 8.06
CA ASN A 122 7.22 4.29 9.13
C ASN A 122 5.78 4.81 9.16
N ARG A 123 5.61 6.12 8.95
CA ARG A 123 4.28 6.75 8.94
C ARG A 123 3.52 6.41 7.67
N SER A 124 4.20 6.36 6.52
CA SER A 124 3.61 5.91 5.25
C SER A 124 3.11 4.47 5.34
N MET A 125 3.95 3.55 5.81
CA MET A 125 3.56 2.15 6.01
C MET A 125 2.36 2.01 6.95
N HIS A 126 2.34 2.78 8.05
CA HIS A 126 1.21 2.81 8.98
C HIS A 126 -0.09 3.26 8.30
N CYS A 127 -0.09 4.43 7.65
CA CYS A 127 -1.28 4.97 6.99
C CYS A 127 -1.85 4.01 5.93
N HIS A 128 -0.99 3.44 5.09
CA HIS A 128 -1.44 2.56 4.03
C HIS A 128 -1.98 1.23 4.56
N LYS A 129 -1.39 0.68 5.64
CA LYS A 129 -1.90 -0.53 6.31
C LYS A 129 -3.25 -0.31 6.97
N VAL A 130 -3.42 0.79 7.69
CA VAL A 130 -4.71 1.13 8.31
C VAL A 130 -5.77 1.33 7.22
N MET A 131 -5.47 2.13 6.20
CA MET A 131 -6.41 2.37 5.09
C MET A 131 -6.74 1.08 4.33
N SER A 132 -5.74 0.22 4.06
CA SER A 132 -5.99 -1.04 3.35
C SER A 132 -6.86 -1.98 4.18
N GLU A 133 -6.64 -2.07 5.49
CA GLU A 133 -7.49 -2.88 6.35
C GLU A 133 -8.94 -2.37 6.34
N VAL A 134 -9.15 -1.06 6.48
CA VAL A 134 -10.50 -0.49 6.46
C VAL A 134 -11.22 -0.78 5.14
N LEU A 135 -10.53 -0.57 4.02
CA LEU A 135 -11.10 -0.85 2.70
C LEU A 135 -11.35 -2.34 2.49
N GLN A 136 -10.49 -3.23 3.00
CA GLN A 136 -10.75 -4.67 3.00
C GLN A 136 -12.02 -5.00 3.78
N ARG A 137 -12.22 -4.42 4.98
CA ARG A 137 -13.42 -4.64 5.78
C ARG A 137 -14.69 -4.18 5.05
N LEU A 138 -14.70 -2.95 4.53
CA LEU A 138 -15.84 -2.41 3.78
C LEU A 138 -16.15 -3.23 2.52
N ARG A 139 -15.13 -3.68 1.78
CA ARG A 139 -15.32 -4.53 0.60
C ARG A 139 -15.82 -5.92 0.95
N PHE A 140 -15.38 -6.47 2.10
CA PHE A 140 -15.84 -7.76 2.59
C PHE A 140 -17.26 -7.69 3.15
N GLU A 141 -17.64 -6.58 3.78
CA GLU A 141 -19.04 -6.31 4.18
C GLU A 141 -19.96 -6.31 2.95
N ALA A 142 -19.59 -5.61 1.88
CA ALA A 142 -20.34 -5.64 0.62
C ALA A 142 -20.45 -7.05 0.02
N PHE A 143 -19.44 -7.90 0.20
CA PHE A 143 -19.47 -9.29 -0.22
C PHE A 143 -20.47 -10.11 0.62
N LEU A 144 -20.43 -9.97 1.95
CA LEU A 144 -21.35 -10.67 2.86
C LEU A 144 -22.81 -10.29 2.59
N ASP A 145 -23.08 -9.03 2.25
CA ASP A 145 -24.42 -8.54 1.90
C ASP A 145 -24.99 -9.18 0.61
N CYS A 146 -24.14 -9.83 -0.20
CA CYS A 146 -24.52 -10.53 -1.43
C CYS A 146 -24.67 -12.05 -1.26
N LEU A 147 -24.26 -12.60 -0.12
CA LEU A 147 -24.39 -14.04 0.17
C LEU A 147 -25.78 -14.38 0.71
N ASP A 148 -26.18 -15.64 0.54
CA ASP A 148 -27.33 -16.17 1.26
C ASP A 148 -26.94 -16.58 2.70
N ASP A 149 -27.95 -16.93 3.51
CA ASP A 149 -27.74 -17.27 4.92
C ASP A 149 -26.82 -18.49 5.09
N GLU A 150 -26.87 -19.46 4.16
CA GLU A 150 -26.08 -20.71 4.23
C GLU A 150 -24.59 -20.43 3.94
N ASP A 151 -24.30 -19.68 2.88
CA ASP A 151 -22.95 -19.27 2.52
C ASP A 151 -22.35 -18.33 3.58
N SER A 152 -23.15 -17.40 4.13
CA SER A 152 -22.72 -16.53 5.22
C SER A 152 -22.36 -17.31 6.48
N ASP A 153 -23.18 -18.30 6.87
CA ASP A 153 -22.89 -19.19 8.01
C ASP A 153 -21.61 -20.02 7.77
N GLN A 154 -21.34 -20.44 6.53
CA GLN A 154 -20.11 -21.13 6.16
C GLN A 154 -18.88 -20.23 6.36
N VAL A 155 -18.94 -18.97 5.92
CA VAL A 155 -17.86 -17.99 6.11
C VAL A 155 -17.56 -17.80 7.59
N VAL A 156 -18.60 -17.65 8.42
CA VAL A 156 -18.48 -17.51 9.88
C VAL A 156 -17.86 -18.76 10.51
N ALA A 157 -18.28 -19.96 10.10
CA ALA A 157 -17.75 -21.22 10.62
C ALA A 157 -16.25 -21.38 10.32
N VAL A 158 -15.83 -21.08 9.08
CA VAL A 158 -14.41 -21.11 8.69
C VAL A 158 -13.61 -20.07 9.49
N ALA A 159 -14.10 -18.83 9.58
CA ALA A 159 -13.43 -17.79 10.36
C ALA A 159 -13.28 -18.16 11.84
N THR A 160 -14.30 -18.78 12.43
CA THR A 160 -14.27 -19.30 13.81
C THR A 160 -13.21 -20.38 13.98
N GLY A 161 -13.16 -21.36 13.05
CA GLY A 161 -12.15 -22.41 13.05
C GLY A 161 -10.73 -21.83 12.98
N MET A 162 -10.50 -20.88 12.08
CA MET A 162 -9.21 -20.20 11.92
C MET A 162 -8.77 -19.43 13.17
N LEU A 163 -9.69 -18.74 13.85
CA LEU A 163 -9.39 -18.04 15.11
C LEU A 163 -9.00 -19.04 16.22
N ASN A 164 -9.76 -20.14 16.36
CA ASN A 164 -9.51 -21.16 17.38
C ASN A 164 -8.17 -21.89 17.15
N ASN A 165 -7.81 -22.10 15.89
CA ASN A 165 -6.60 -22.80 15.49
C ASN A 165 -5.41 -21.85 15.26
N PHE A 166 -5.57 -20.53 15.47
CA PHE A 166 -4.51 -19.57 15.23
C PHE A 166 -3.28 -19.84 16.12
N GLN A 167 -2.08 -19.76 15.52
CA GLN A 167 -0.80 -20.12 16.16
C GLN A 167 -0.64 -21.60 16.55
N THR A 168 -1.50 -22.47 16.05
CA THR A 168 -1.32 -23.93 16.11
C THR A 168 -0.86 -24.47 14.76
N ASP A 169 -0.31 -25.68 14.73
CA ASP A 169 0.10 -26.34 13.49
C ASP A 169 -1.09 -26.55 12.51
N PHE A 170 -2.31 -26.65 13.05
CA PHE A 170 -3.55 -26.79 12.27
C PHE A 170 -3.90 -25.54 11.46
N PHE A 171 -3.39 -24.35 11.81
CA PHE A 171 -3.68 -23.13 11.04
C PHE A 171 -3.24 -23.23 9.58
N HIS A 172 -2.11 -23.91 9.34
CA HIS A 172 -1.63 -24.15 7.98
C HIS A 172 -2.52 -25.14 7.21
N GLU A 173 -3.20 -26.05 7.89
CA GLU A 173 -4.18 -26.94 7.26
C GLU A 173 -5.45 -26.17 6.90
N GLU A 174 -5.93 -25.27 7.78
CA GLU A 174 -7.11 -24.42 7.56
C GLU A 174 -6.98 -23.53 6.32
N ILE A 175 -5.84 -22.83 6.16
CA ILE A 175 -5.62 -21.94 4.99
C ILE A 175 -5.45 -22.70 3.67
N ASN A 176 -5.30 -24.02 3.73
CA ASN A 176 -5.23 -24.92 2.57
C ASN A 176 -6.49 -25.80 2.44
N GLY A 177 -7.46 -25.63 3.34
CA GLY A 177 -8.72 -26.38 3.34
C GLY A 177 -9.63 -25.95 2.20
N GLU A 178 -10.42 -26.91 1.70
CA GLU A 178 -11.35 -26.73 0.57
C GLU A 178 -12.32 -25.57 0.82
N SER A 179 -13.02 -25.54 1.97
CA SER A 179 -13.95 -24.47 2.32
C SER A 179 -13.30 -23.07 2.32
N PHE A 180 -12.06 -22.95 2.79
CA PHE A 180 -11.34 -21.67 2.79
C PHE A 180 -11.00 -21.21 1.36
N LEU A 181 -10.56 -22.14 0.52
CA LEU A 181 -10.24 -21.88 -0.88
C LEU A 181 -11.48 -21.54 -1.69
N ASP A 182 -12.61 -22.21 -1.44
CA ASP A 182 -13.90 -21.93 -2.07
C ASP A 182 -14.37 -20.52 -1.72
N ILE A 183 -14.32 -20.12 -0.44
CA ILE A 183 -14.67 -18.76 -0.01
C ILE A 183 -13.74 -17.73 -0.69
N LYS A 184 -12.42 -18.00 -0.76
CA LYS A 184 -11.46 -17.13 -1.43
C LYS A 184 -11.80 -16.96 -2.92
N GLU A 185 -12.14 -18.05 -3.60
CA GLU A 185 -12.48 -18.02 -5.03
C GLU A 185 -13.81 -17.27 -5.28
N THR A 186 -14.83 -17.53 -4.47
CA THR A 186 -16.12 -16.82 -4.53
C THR A 186 -15.94 -15.33 -4.26
N TYR A 187 -15.12 -14.96 -3.27
CA TYR A 187 -14.77 -13.57 -3.01
C TYR A 187 -14.01 -12.91 -4.17
N GLN A 188 -13.10 -13.63 -4.84
CA GLN A 188 -12.42 -13.13 -6.04
C GLN A 188 -13.39 -12.89 -7.19
N LYS A 189 -14.33 -13.82 -7.44
CA LYS A 189 -15.38 -13.65 -8.46
C LYS A 189 -16.23 -12.41 -8.20
N PHE A 190 -16.67 -12.22 -6.95
CA PHE A 190 -17.39 -11.01 -6.54
C PHE A 190 -16.62 -9.73 -6.87
N ILE A 191 -15.33 -9.67 -6.55
CA ILE A 191 -14.49 -8.49 -6.86
C ILE A 191 -14.42 -8.25 -8.37
N GLU A 192 -14.28 -9.30 -9.17
CA GLU A 192 -14.20 -9.20 -10.64
C GLU A 192 -15.50 -8.73 -11.28
N GLU A 193 -16.64 -9.18 -10.77
CA GLU A 193 -17.97 -8.78 -11.25
C GLU A 193 -18.28 -7.33 -10.90
N GLU A 194 -18.15 -6.95 -9.63
CA GLU A 194 -18.38 -5.57 -9.16
C GLU A 194 -17.41 -4.57 -9.81
N SER A 195 -16.16 -4.97 -10.05
CA SER A 195 -15.18 -4.09 -10.72
C SER A 195 -15.52 -3.80 -12.18
N LYS A 196 -16.35 -4.61 -12.84
CA LYS A 196 -16.81 -4.35 -14.21
C LYS A 196 -17.92 -3.30 -14.25
N GLU A 197 -18.77 -3.27 -13.22
CA GLU A 197 -19.95 -2.41 -13.16
C GLU A 197 -19.68 -1.08 -12.46
N ASN A 198 -18.79 -1.08 -11.45
CA ASN A 198 -18.54 0.06 -10.60
C ASN A 198 -17.07 0.55 -10.70
N PRO A 199 -16.80 1.63 -11.44
CA PRO A 199 -15.45 2.18 -11.59
C PRO A 199 -14.81 2.63 -10.27
N THR A 200 -15.60 3.09 -9.30
CA THR A 200 -15.10 3.47 -7.97
C THR A 200 -14.67 2.23 -7.19
N PHE A 201 -15.48 1.18 -7.21
CA PHE A 201 -15.14 -0.12 -6.64
C PHE A 201 -13.85 -0.66 -7.26
N ALA A 202 -13.76 -0.66 -8.60
CA ALA A 202 -12.58 -1.14 -9.32
C ALA A 202 -11.31 -0.35 -8.95
N PHE A 203 -11.42 0.98 -8.87
CA PHE A 203 -10.30 1.85 -8.54
C PHE A 203 -9.77 1.58 -7.12
N TRP A 204 -10.64 1.48 -6.12
CA TRP A 204 -10.21 1.21 -4.74
C TRP A 204 -9.89 -0.28 -4.49
N SER A 205 -10.41 -1.20 -5.30
CA SER A 205 -9.91 -2.57 -5.35
C SER A 205 -8.47 -2.63 -5.89
N SER A 206 -8.14 -1.81 -6.90
CA SER A 206 -6.75 -1.71 -7.38
C SER A 206 -5.79 -1.14 -6.32
N TYR A 207 -6.26 -0.23 -5.45
CA TYR A 207 -5.49 0.23 -4.30
C TYR A 207 -5.10 -0.94 -3.39
N LEU A 208 -6.07 -1.82 -3.08
CA LEU A 208 -5.84 -3.00 -2.23
C LEU A 208 -4.82 -3.96 -2.85
N GLU A 209 -4.90 -4.23 -4.16
CA GLU A 209 -3.92 -5.08 -4.86
C GLU A 209 -2.50 -4.49 -4.84
N ILE A 210 -2.36 -3.18 -5.01
CA ILE A 210 -1.06 -2.51 -4.95
C ILE A 210 -0.49 -2.58 -3.53
N ILE A 211 -1.31 -2.36 -2.49
CA ILE A 211 -0.84 -2.51 -1.10
C ILE A 211 -0.49 -3.97 -0.80
N GLN A 212 -1.25 -4.94 -1.29
CA GLN A 212 -0.91 -6.36 -1.11
C GLN A 212 0.44 -6.71 -1.75
N THR A 213 0.73 -6.17 -2.95
CA THR A 213 2.04 -6.31 -3.60
C THR A 213 3.17 -5.75 -2.71
N LEU A 214 2.95 -4.57 -2.12
CA LEU A 214 3.90 -3.96 -1.18
C LEU A 214 4.11 -4.82 0.07
N LEU A 215 3.04 -5.37 0.62
CA LEU A 215 3.09 -6.21 1.82
C LEU A 215 3.76 -7.57 1.55
N CYS A 216 3.55 -8.16 0.37
CA CYS A 216 4.29 -9.34 -0.09
C CYS A 216 5.79 -9.07 -0.17
N PHE A 217 6.20 -7.95 -0.76
CA PHE A 217 7.60 -7.54 -0.81
C PHE A 217 8.19 -7.37 0.60
N VAL A 218 7.47 -6.70 1.51
CA VAL A 218 7.90 -6.53 2.91
C VAL A 218 7.94 -7.85 3.68
N ARG A 219 7.03 -8.79 3.40
CA ARG A 219 7.01 -10.13 3.98
C ARG A 219 8.25 -10.90 3.56
N ALA A 220 8.53 -10.96 2.26
CA ALA A 220 9.71 -11.63 1.70
C ALA A 220 11.01 -11.18 2.36
N ILE A 221 11.21 -9.87 2.52
CA ILE A 221 12.40 -9.30 3.18
C ILE A 221 12.49 -9.73 4.65
N ARG A 222 11.35 -9.78 5.34
CA ARG A 222 11.30 -10.11 6.78
C ARG A 222 11.51 -11.60 7.04
N GLU A 223 11.05 -12.45 6.13
CA GLU A 223 11.14 -13.90 6.24
C GLU A 223 12.40 -14.46 5.55
N GLY A 224 13.08 -13.64 4.73
CA GLY A 224 14.22 -14.08 3.92
C GLY A 224 13.80 -14.99 2.75
N ASP A 225 12.57 -14.85 2.27
CA ASP A 225 12.02 -15.63 1.16
C ASP A 225 12.43 -14.97 -0.17
N TRP A 226 13.35 -15.61 -0.89
CA TRP A 226 13.93 -15.07 -2.12
C TRP A 226 12.97 -15.14 -3.30
N ASP A 227 12.23 -16.23 -3.43
CA ASP A 227 11.31 -16.44 -4.56
C ASP A 227 10.12 -15.48 -4.45
N LEU A 228 9.57 -15.32 -3.23
CA LEU A 228 8.56 -14.30 -2.96
C LEU A 228 9.10 -12.89 -3.18
N HIS A 229 10.37 -12.61 -2.86
CA HIS A 229 11.00 -11.31 -3.11
C HIS A 229 11.05 -10.98 -4.60
N LEU A 230 11.56 -11.89 -5.43
CA LEU A 230 11.65 -11.69 -6.87
C LEU A 230 10.27 -11.59 -7.53
N SER A 231 9.34 -12.41 -7.05
CA SER A 231 7.96 -12.35 -7.49
C SER A 231 7.30 -11.00 -7.16
N ALA A 232 7.40 -10.55 -5.91
CA ALA A 232 6.84 -9.27 -5.51
C ALA A 232 7.52 -8.11 -6.23
N MET A 233 8.84 -8.16 -6.42
CA MET A 233 9.58 -7.17 -7.21
C MET A 233 9.06 -7.10 -8.65
N ARG A 234 8.80 -8.25 -9.30
CA ARG A 234 8.19 -8.29 -10.64
C ARG A 234 6.83 -7.61 -10.68
N SER A 235 5.98 -7.87 -9.68
CA SER A 235 4.66 -7.24 -9.57
C SER A 235 4.75 -5.73 -9.28
N MET A 236 5.85 -5.24 -8.70
CA MET A 236 6.06 -3.81 -8.46
C MET A 236 6.50 -3.04 -9.72
N LEU A 237 7.22 -3.69 -10.65
CA LEU A 237 7.80 -3.03 -11.83
C LEU A 237 6.79 -2.28 -12.71
N PRO A 238 5.62 -2.84 -13.06
CA PRO A 238 4.62 -2.15 -13.88
C PRO A 238 4.20 -0.82 -13.27
N TRP A 239 3.98 -0.79 -11.95
CA TRP A 239 3.60 0.42 -11.24
C TRP A 239 4.69 1.48 -11.25
N PHE A 240 5.97 1.09 -11.24
CA PHE A 240 7.07 2.04 -11.41
C PHE A 240 7.05 2.69 -12.79
N PHE A 241 6.82 1.91 -13.86
CA PHE A 241 6.68 2.45 -15.22
C PHE A 241 5.45 3.35 -15.34
N ALA A 242 4.30 2.90 -14.85
CA ALA A 242 3.04 3.62 -14.89
C ALA A 242 3.12 4.99 -14.19
N THR A 243 3.83 5.06 -13.07
CA THR A 243 3.94 6.27 -12.23
C THR A 243 5.22 7.08 -12.47
N ASP A 244 5.92 6.84 -13.58
CA ASP A 244 7.13 7.55 -14.00
C ASP A 244 8.27 7.51 -12.95
N ARG A 245 8.41 6.40 -12.23
CA ARG A 245 9.53 6.14 -11.29
C ARG A 245 10.75 5.62 -12.06
N VAL A 246 11.22 6.40 -13.02
CA VAL A 246 12.24 6.04 -14.03
C VAL A 246 13.45 5.28 -13.48
N ASN A 247 14.00 5.69 -12.33
CA ASN A 247 15.15 5.00 -11.75
C ASN A 247 14.80 3.57 -11.29
N TYR A 248 13.63 3.38 -10.68
CA TYR A 248 13.16 2.07 -10.22
C TYR A 248 12.62 1.21 -11.36
N SER A 249 12.05 1.84 -12.39
CA SER A 249 11.75 1.17 -13.65
C SER A 249 13.02 0.59 -14.28
N ARG A 250 14.05 1.42 -14.47
CA ARG A 250 15.30 1.00 -15.12
C ARG A 250 16.08 -0.03 -14.30
N TYR A 251 16.52 0.38 -13.11
CA TYR A 251 17.42 -0.44 -12.29
C TYR A 251 16.67 -1.58 -11.61
N GLY A 252 15.37 -1.44 -11.35
CA GLY A 252 14.55 -2.54 -10.85
C GLY A 252 14.36 -3.63 -11.89
N THR A 253 14.14 -3.30 -13.17
CA THR A 253 14.04 -4.30 -14.24
C THR A 253 15.37 -5.02 -14.44
N ALA A 254 16.48 -4.29 -14.49
CA ALA A 254 17.80 -4.90 -14.60
C ALA A 254 18.10 -5.82 -13.41
N TYR A 255 17.88 -5.33 -12.17
CA TYR A 255 18.00 -6.14 -10.95
C TYR A 255 17.16 -7.42 -11.04
N TRP A 256 15.89 -7.32 -11.42
CA TRP A 256 15.01 -8.48 -11.50
C TRP A 256 15.48 -9.52 -12.52
N LEU A 257 15.90 -9.09 -13.72
CA LEU A 257 16.43 -10.00 -14.75
C LEU A 257 17.74 -10.69 -14.32
N GLU A 258 18.65 -9.96 -13.67
CA GLU A 258 19.88 -10.56 -13.15
C GLU A 258 19.59 -11.55 -12.03
N MET A 259 18.71 -11.18 -11.10
CA MET A 259 18.45 -12.01 -9.93
C MET A 259 17.62 -13.25 -10.25
N THR A 260 16.80 -13.24 -11.30
CA THR A 260 16.05 -14.41 -11.77
C THR A 260 16.91 -15.42 -12.52
N THR A 261 18.06 -15.00 -13.06
CA THR A 261 19.01 -15.86 -13.79
C THR A 261 20.24 -16.19 -12.95
N LEU A 262 20.21 -15.84 -11.66
CA LEU A 262 21.34 -16.02 -10.77
C LEU A 262 21.71 -17.51 -10.61
N ASP A 263 20.70 -18.39 -10.59
CA ASP A 263 20.83 -19.86 -10.50
C ASP A 263 21.65 -20.44 -11.64
N ASP A 264 21.40 -19.97 -12.85
CA ASP A 264 22.05 -20.46 -14.05
C ASP A 264 23.43 -19.84 -14.25
N THR A 265 23.57 -18.55 -13.97
CA THR A 265 24.81 -17.80 -14.25
C THR A 265 25.85 -17.97 -13.17
N HIS A 266 25.43 -18.07 -11.91
CA HIS A 266 26.30 -18.15 -10.75
C HIS A 266 25.73 -19.14 -9.71
N PRO A 267 25.63 -20.45 -10.02
CA PRO A 267 25.07 -21.46 -9.10
C PRO A 267 25.84 -21.55 -7.78
N GLY A 268 27.12 -21.19 -7.78
CA GLY A 268 27.95 -21.07 -6.57
C GLY A 268 27.58 -19.87 -5.70
N VAL A 269 27.10 -18.76 -6.29
CA VAL A 269 26.57 -17.62 -5.54
C VAL A 269 25.29 -18.03 -4.85
N ILE A 270 24.44 -18.87 -5.45
CA ILE A 270 23.27 -19.44 -4.78
C ILE A 270 23.60 -20.47 -3.73
N ASN A 271 24.64 -21.27 -3.86
CA ASN A 271 25.13 -22.03 -2.71
C ASN A 271 25.76 -21.14 -1.62
N ILE A 272 26.10 -19.88 -1.91
CA ILE A 272 26.56 -18.87 -0.93
C ILE A 272 25.37 -18.04 -0.39
N THR A 273 24.33 -17.76 -1.17
CA THR A 273 23.07 -17.12 -0.75
C THR A 273 22.02 -18.11 -0.23
N LEU A 274 22.22 -19.42 -0.37
CA LEU A 274 21.51 -20.52 0.32
C LEU A 274 22.36 -21.13 1.44
N ASN A 275 23.67 -20.83 1.50
CA ASN A 275 24.39 -20.95 2.76
C ASN A 275 23.73 -19.97 3.71
N ARG A 276 22.92 -20.50 4.64
CA ARG A 276 22.22 -19.71 5.66
C ARG A 276 23.13 -18.62 6.21
N GLY A 277 24.42 -18.91 6.44
CA GLY A 277 25.48 -18.04 6.93
C GLY A 277 25.91 -16.86 6.04
N ALA A 278 25.82 -16.93 4.72
CA ALA A 278 26.22 -15.84 3.82
C ALA A 278 25.03 -15.03 3.28
N MET A 279 23.86 -15.65 3.12
CA MET A 279 22.56 -14.94 3.15
C MET A 279 22.39 -14.20 4.49
N GLN A 280 22.84 -14.83 5.59
CA GLN A 280 22.92 -14.24 6.93
C GLN A 280 23.74 -12.96 6.88
N CYS A 281 24.87 -12.96 6.18
CA CYS A 281 25.73 -11.79 6.12
C CYS A 281 25.11 -10.63 5.34
N TRP A 282 24.14 -10.87 4.44
CA TRP A 282 23.53 -9.85 3.58
C TRP A 282 22.15 -9.38 4.06
N ILE A 283 21.23 -10.30 4.35
CA ILE A 283 19.87 -10.02 4.84
C ILE A 283 19.86 -9.98 6.38
N LEU A 284 20.59 -10.89 7.03
CA LEU A 284 20.65 -10.98 8.49
C LEU A 284 21.77 -10.16 9.13
N THR A 285 22.67 -9.47 8.41
CA THR A 285 23.64 -8.59 9.11
C THR A 285 22.87 -7.56 9.93
N GLN A 286 21.67 -7.18 9.53
CA GLN A 286 20.83 -6.32 10.35
C GLN A 286 20.22 -7.04 11.56
N SER A 287 19.67 -8.25 11.41
CA SER A 287 19.07 -8.99 12.52
C SER A 287 20.11 -9.53 13.50
N GLU A 288 21.28 -9.95 13.01
CA GLU A 288 22.46 -10.37 13.77
C GLU A 288 23.23 -9.18 14.36
N ARG A 289 23.43 -8.06 13.66
CA ARG A 289 23.96 -6.84 14.33
C ARG A 289 22.97 -6.30 15.34
N SER A 290 21.66 -6.46 15.12
CA SER A 290 20.66 -6.18 16.14
C SER A 290 20.81 -7.18 17.32
N ALA A 291 21.06 -8.46 17.06
CA ALA A 291 21.34 -9.48 18.08
C ALA A 291 22.60 -9.21 18.90
N ILE A 292 23.74 -9.00 18.24
CA ILE A 292 25.02 -8.64 18.86
C ILE A 292 24.84 -7.33 19.63
N SER A 293 24.19 -6.32 19.04
CA SER A 293 23.91 -5.07 19.74
C SER A 293 22.99 -5.25 20.94
N ARG A 294 22.07 -6.22 20.94
CA ARG A 294 21.25 -6.59 22.10
C ARG A 294 22.10 -7.26 23.17
N GLU A 295 22.94 -8.21 22.81
CA GLU A 295 23.87 -8.84 23.76
C GLU A 295 24.83 -7.80 24.35
N CYS A 296 25.33 -6.85 23.56
CA CYS A 296 26.11 -5.70 24.05
C CYS A 296 25.29 -4.80 24.98
N MET A 297 24.02 -4.52 24.67
CA MET A 297 23.15 -3.74 25.56
C MET A 297 22.88 -4.48 26.88
N LYS A 298 22.66 -5.80 26.82
CA LYS A 298 22.47 -6.67 27.97
C LYS A 298 23.73 -6.73 28.84
N MET A 299 24.91 -6.91 28.22
CA MET A 299 26.21 -6.81 28.90
C MET A 299 26.44 -5.43 29.52
N ALA A 300 25.91 -4.36 28.93
CA ALA A 300 25.97 -3.00 29.46
C ALA A 300 24.87 -2.68 30.49
N GLY A 301 24.03 -3.65 30.90
CA GLY A 301 22.94 -3.45 31.86
C GLY A 301 21.73 -2.68 31.30
N ALA A 302 21.68 -2.43 29.99
CA ALA A 302 20.61 -1.76 29.27
C ALA A 302 19.68 -2.77 28.58
N ASP A 303 19.27 -3.82 29.31
CA ASP A 303 18.48 -4.92 28.77
C ASP A 303 17.05 -4.47 28.39
N PRO A 304 16.64 -4.53 27.11
CA PRO A 304 15.27 -4.20 26.71
C PRO A 304 14.25 -5.32 27.03
N CYS A 305 14.66 -6.41 27.70
CA CYS A 305 13.87 -7.63 27.94
C CYS A 305 12.46 -7.43 28.54
N ASN A 306 12.16 -6.26 29.13
CA ASN A 306 10.83 -5.97 29.67
C ASN A 306 9.86 -5.26 28.68
N SER A 307 10.28 -4.84 27.48
CA SER A 307 9.33 -4.25 26.54
C SER A 307 8.64 -5.36 25.73
N LYS A 308 7.35 -5.61 25.99
CA LYS A 308 6.48 -6.29 25.03
C LYS A 308 6.65 -5.58 23.67
N ARG A 309 6.75 -6.36 22.59
CA ARG A 309 6.89 -5.77 21.26
C ARG A 309 5.73 -4.83 20.99
N LYS A 310 6.02 -3.66 20.43
CA LYS A 310 5.02 -2.61 20.21
C LYS A 310 3.75 -3.17 19.53
N ASP A 311 3.90 -3.92 18.44
CA ASP A 311 2.76 -4.43 17.66
C ASP A 311 1.95 -5.55 18.36
N LEU A 312 2.47 -6.15 19.44
CA LEU A 312 1.79 -7.21 20.21
C LEU A 312 1.27 -6.70 21.56
N ASP A 313 1.52 -5.45 21.90
CA ASP A 313 1.02 -4.83 23.12
C ASP A 313 -0.49 -4.59 23.02
N GLU A 314 -1.27 -4.97 24.04
CA GLU A 314 -2.72 -4.84 24.03
C GLU A 314 -3.18 -3.39 23.83
N THR A 315 -2.45 -2.42 24.39
CA THR A 315 -2.73 -0.99 24.19
C THR A 315 -2.56 -0.62 22.73
N GLN A 316 -1.55 -1.17 22.06
CA GLN A 316 -1.30 -0.91 20.64
C GLN A 316 -2.32 -1.61 19.75
N LYS A 317 -2.78 -2.81 20.10
CA LYS A 317 -3.88 -3.49 19.38
C LYS A 317 -5.17 -2.69 19.48
N ALA A 318 -5.54 -2.25 20.69
CA ALA A 318 -6.70 -1.40 20.91
C ALA A 318 -6.58 -0.04 20.18
N HIS A 319 -5.39 0.56 20.17
CA HIS A 319 -5.14 1.79 19.42
C HIS A 319 -5.31 1.59 17.91
N HIS A 320 -4.75 0.51 17.36
CA HIS A 320 -4.88 0.17 15.95
C HIS A 320 -6.34 -0.05 15.56
N GLU A 321 -7.09 -0.81 16.37
CA GLU A 321 -8.52 -1.04 16.13
C GLU A 321 -9.32 0.26 16.18
N LYS A 322 -9.00 1.15 17.12
CA LYS A 322 -9.59 2.50 17.17
C LYS A 322 -9.28 3.34 15.94
N GLU A 323 -8.04 3.28 15.43
CA GLU A 323 -7.66 3.97 14.19
C GLU A 323 -8.45 3.43 12.98
N VAL A 324 -8.61 2.11 12.88
CA VAL A 324 -9.42 1.46 11.85
C VAL A 324 -10.88 1.93 11.94
N GLU A 325 -11.48 1.91 13.13
CA GLU A 325 -12.87 2.34 13.32
C GLU A 325 -13.07 3.83 13.00
N ASN A 326 -12.12 4.70 13.41
CA ASN A 326 -12.16 6.12 13.06
C ASN A 326 -12.18 6.33 11.54
N VAL A 327 -11.34 5.62 10.79
CA VAL A 327 -11.29 5.72 9.32
C VAL A 327 -12.56 5.14 8.71
N LYS A 328 -13.06 4.00 9.21
CA LYS A 328 -14.30 3.37 8.75
C LYS A 328 -15.50 4.30 8.93
N THR A 329 -15.70 4.83 10.14
CA THR A 329 -16.74 5.83 10.44
C THR A 329 -16.58 7.08 9.56
N THR A 330 -15.34 7.53 9.30
CA THR A 330 -15.10 8.68 8.40
C THR A 330 -15.55 8.37 6.98
N LEU A 331 -15.22 7.20 6.44
CA LEU A 331 -15.62 6.78 5.09
C LEU A 331 -17.14 6.58 4.96
N GLN A 332 -17.80 6.04 5.98
CA GLN A 332 -19.26 5.90 6.02
C GLN A 332 -19.97 7.26 6.00
N ASN A 333 -19.36 8.31 6.54
CA ASN A 333 -19.87 9.69 6.46
C ASN A 333 -19.47 10.41 5.16
N MET A 334 -18.55 9.83 4.40
CA MET A 334 -18.11 10.32 3.09
C MET A 334 -18.69 9.40 2.01
N VAL A 335 -17.90 9.04 1.01
CA VAL A 335 -18.27 8.04 0.01
C VAL A 335 -17.66 6.70 0.39
N ASN A 336 -18.48 5.69 0.64
CA ASN A 336 -18.02 4.31 0.69
C ASN A 336 -17.76 3.82 -0.77
N PRO A 337 -16.52 3.44 -1.11
CA PRO A 337 -16.20 3.04 -2.48
C PRO A 337 -16.79 1.70 -2.90
N PHE A 338 -17.27 0.89 -1.95
CA PHE A 338 -17.82 -0.44 -2.20
C PHE A 338 -19.35 -0.50 -2.06
N GLU A 339 -20.02 0.66 -2.07
CA GLU A 339 -21.48 0.70 -2.21
C GLU A 339 -21.91 0.25 -3.62
N PRO A 340 -22.99 -0.56 -3.73
CA PRO A 340 -23.48 -1.06 -5.01
C PRO A 340 -24.10 0.04 -5.87
N GLY A 341 -24.16 -0.19 -7.18
CA GLY A 341 -24.94 0.61 -8.13
C GLY A 341 -24.32 1.94 -8.56
N ARG A 342 -23.06 2.24 -8.19
CA ARG A 342 -22.36 3.45 -8.66
C ARG A 342 -21.68 3.19 -10.00
N THR A 343 -22.06 3.94 -11.04
CA THR A 343 -21.53 3.78 -12.41
C THR A 343 -20.39 4.73 -12.77
N GLU A 344 -20.02 5.62 -11.85
CA GLU A 344 -19.02 6.66 -12.07
C GLU A 344 -17.84 6.53 -11.09
N LEU A 345 -16.65 6.95 -11.52
CA LEU A 345 -15.49 7.07 -10.63
C LEU A 345 -15.60 8.37 -9.84
N VAL A 346 -15.70 8.29 -8.51
CA VAL A 346 -15.86 9.46 -7.65
C VAL A 346 -14.73 9.62 -6.63
N HIS A 347 -14.45 10.87 -6.29
CA HIS A 347 -13.54 11.23 -5.20
C HIS A 347 -14.17 10.91 -3.84
N LEU A 348 -13.42 10.24 -2.94
CA LEU A 348 -13.99 9.72 -1.68
C LEU A 348 -14.61 10.78 -0.78
N THR A 349 -13.99 11.95 -0.65
CA THR A 349 -14.47 12.99 0.27
C THR A 349 -15.46 13.97 -0.35
N SER A 350 -15.20 14.46 -1.56
CA SER A 350 -16.02 15.50 -2.20
C SER A 350 -17.18 14.96 -3.04
N GLY A 351 -17.21 13.65 -3.35
CA GLY A 351 -18.16 13.06 -4.28
C GLY A 351 -17.98 13.52 -5.73
N LEU A 352 -16.87 14.21 -6.05
CA LEU A 352 -16.60 14.71 -7.39
C LEU A 352 -16.41 13.57 -8.38
N VAL A 353 -17.18 13.58 -9.47
CA VAL A 353 -17.08 12.64 -10.58
C VAL A 353 -15.84 12.93 -11.42
N ALA A 354 -15.04 11.90 -11.70
CA ALA A 354 -13.86 11.98 -12.54
C ALA A 354 -14.21 12.31 -14.00
N THR A 355 -13.43 13.18 -14.64
CA THR A 355 -13.52 13.38 -16.09
C THR A 355 -13.17 12.08 -16.83
N GLU A 356 -13.67 11.90 -18.06
CA GLU A 356 -13.44 10.69 -18.89
C GLU A 356 -11.96 10.23 -18.93
N ASN A 357 -11.02 11.16 -19.05
CA ASN A 357 -9.60 10.82 -19.06
C ASN A 357 -9.08 10.28 -17.71
N VAL A 358 -9.62 10.80 -16.60
CA VAL A 358 -9.24 10.41 -15.23
C VAL A 358 -10.00 9.19 -14.76
N SER A 359 -11.16 8.87 -15.36
CA SER A 359 -11.83 7.60 -15.10
C SER A 359 -11.12 6.43 -15.78
N THR A 360 -10.49 6.62 -16.94
CA THR A 360 -9.84 5.54 -17.69
C THR A 360 -8.39 5.28 -17.30
N ASP A 361 -7.57 6.33 -17.19
CA ASP A 361 -6.10 6.19 -17.06
C ASP A 361 -5.68 5.46 -15.77
N PRO A 362 -6.20 5.79 -14.58
CA PRO A 362 -5.78 5.13 -13.34
C PRO A 362 -6.21 3.66 -13.28
N LEU A 363 -7.38 3.31 -13.85
CA LEU A 363 -7.84 1.92 -13.92
C LEU A 363 -6.96 1.06 -14.85
N LYS A 364 -6.43 1.66 -15.92
CA LYS A 364 -5.52 1.00 -16.87
C LYS A 364 -4.04 1.11 -16.49
N ALA A 365 -3.72 1.75 -15.37
CA ALA A 365 -2.34 2.08 -15.00
C ALA A 365 -1.42 0.86 -14.94
N ASN A 366 -1.90 -0.25 -14.37
CA ASN A 366 -1.11 -1.49 -14.30
C ASN A 366 -0.77 -2.02 -15.71
N HIS A 367 -1.79 -2.11 -16.57
CA HIS A 367 -1.64 -2.61 -17.93
C HIS A 367 -0.70 -1.73 -18.76
N ILE A 368 -0.85 -0.41 -18.68
CA ILE A 368 0.09 0.55 -19.30
C ILE A 368 1.50 0.33 -18.77
N GLY A 369 1.65 0.11 -17.46
CA GLY A 369 2.93 -0.19 -16.83
C GLY A 369 3.57 -1.47 -17.35
N GLU A 370 2.77 -2.52 -17.53
CA GLU A 370 3.20 -3.83 -18.03
C GLU A 370 3.66 -3.73 -19.49
N GLU A 371 2.89 -3.08 -20.37
CA GLU A 371 3.29 -2.85 -21.76
C GLU A 371 4.62 -2.09 -21.85
N ARG A 372 4.82 -1.10 -20.97
CA ARG A 372 6.07 -0.33 -20.91
C ARG A 372 7.24 -1.13 -20.37
N LEU A 373 7.00 -2.02 -19.41
CA LEU A 373 8.00 -2.95 -18.90
C LEU A 373 8.43 -3.92 -20.00
N GLU A 374 7.48 -4.53 -20.70
CA GLU A 374 7.74 -5.47 -21.79
C GLU A 374 8.51 -4.80 -22.93
N SER A 375 8.05 -3.64 -23.43
CA SER A 375 8.76 -2.86 -24.44
C SER A 375 10.17 -2.46 -23.97
N PHE A 376 10.36 -2.11 -22.70
CA PHE A 376 11.70 -1.81 -22.19
C PHE A 376 12.61 -3.04 -22.22
N ILE A 377 12.11 -4.22 -21.87
CA ILE A 377 12.88 -5.47 -21.92
C ILE A 377 13.22 -5.81 -23.38
N THR A 378 12.23 -5.85 -24.27
CA THR A 378 12.42 -6.28 -25.66
C THR A 378 13.26 -5.30 -26.46
N ASP A 379 12.99 -3.99 -26.33
CA ASP A 379 13.54 -2.98 -27.24
C ASP A 379 14.87 -2.42 -26.75
N ARG A 380 15.23 -2.62 -25.47
CA ARG A 380 16.43 -2.03 -24.84
C ARG A 380 17.38 -3.04 -24.24
N LEU A 381 16.89 -4.16 -23.70
CA LEU A 381 17.72 -5.12 -22.98
C LEU A 381 17.99 -6.39 -23.81
N PHE A 382 16.99 -6.92 -24.52
CA PHE A 382 17.12 -8.12 -25.35
C PHE A 382 17.42 -7.78 -26.81
N VAL A 383 18.41 -6.90 -27.00
CA VAL A 383 18.94 -6.50 -28.31
C VAL A 383 20.45 -6.77 -28.37
N PRO A 384 21.06 -6.89 -29.57
CA PRO A 384 22.49 -7.18 -29.70
C PRO A 384 23.40 -6.17 -28.98
N GLU A 385 22.98 -4.90 -28.93
CA GLU A 385 23.68 -3.81 -28.22
C GLU A 385 22.72 -3.19 -27.20
N PRO A 386 22.62 -3.74 -25.98
CA PRO A 386 21.69 -3.25 -24.97
C PRO A 386 22.11 -1.88 -24.43
N ASP A 387 21.15 -0.96 -24.32
CA ASP A 387 21.34 0.37 -23.72
C ASP A 387 20.33 0.59 -22.58
N ILE A 388 20.77 0.24 -21.37
CA ILE A 388 20.00 0.46 -20.14
C ILE A 388 19.82 1.95 -19.82
N PHE A 389 20.75 2.82 -20.27
CA PHE A 389 20.73 4.26 -19.95
C PHE A 389 19.87 5.06 -20.93
N ALA A 390 19.32 4.39 -21.95
CA ALA A 390 18.33 4.96 -22.85
C ALA A 390 17.23 5.71 -22.08
N THR A 391 16.78 6.81 -22.67
CA THR A 391 15.71 7.62 -22.08
C THR A 391 14.41 6.84 -22.09
N ILE A 392 13.82 6.63 -20.92
CA ILE A 392 12.50 6.01 -20.78
C ILE A 392 11.43 7.11 -20.98
N PRO A 393 10.56 7.01 -22.01
CA PRO A 393 9.51 7.99 -22.23
C PRO A 393 8.48 7.98 -21.10
N LYS A 394 8.21 9.16 -20.53
CA LYS A 394 7.23 9.30 -19.44
C LYS A 394 5.80 9.03 -19.92
N VAL A 395 5.02 8.32 -19.11
CA VAL A 395 3.60 8.04 -19.31
C VAL A 395 2.75 9.26 -19.00
N LYS A 396 3.01 9.94 -17.87
CA LYS A 396 2.21 11.08 -17.37
C LYS A 396 0.71 10.77 -17.23
N LEU A 397 0.39 9.74 -16.44
CA LEU A 397 -1.00 9.35 -16.16
C LEU A 397 -1.85 10.53 -15.68
N LYS A 398 -3.07 10.65 -16.22
CA LYS A 398 -4.05 11.62 -15.74
C LYS A 398 -4.76 11.05 -14.52
N THR A 399 -4.47 11.63 -13.35
CA THR A 399 -5.13 11.28 -12.07
C THR A 399 -6.03 12.43 -11.61
N PHE A 400 -6.72 12.29 -10.47
CA PHE A 400 -7.51 13.38 -9.87
C PHE A 400 -6.69 14.67 -9.64
N SER A 401 -5.37 14.55 -9.49
CA SER A 401 -4.44 15.69 -9.45
C SER A 401 -4.44 16.55 -10.71
N SER A 402 -4.85 15.98 -11.86
CA SER A 402 -4.94 16.65 -13.16
C SER A 402 -6.22 17.48 -13.28
N MET A 403 -7.24 17.16 -12.48
CA MET A 403 -8.49 17.93 -12.42
C MET A 403 -8.35 19.16 -11.52
N THR A 404 -7.42 19.15 -10.56
CA THR A 404 -7.15 20.27 -9.66
C THR A 404 -6.31 21.35 -10.33
N LYS A 405 -6.95 22.43 -10.82
CA LYS A 405 -6.23 23.63 -11.27
C LYS A 405 -5.54 24.29 -10.07
N LYS A 406 -4.22 24.19 -9.99
CA LYS A 406 -3.42 24.99 -9.04
C LYS A 406 -3.44 26.46 -9.49
N VAL A 407 -4.32 27.27 -8.90
CA VAL A 407 -4.30 28.72 -9.10
C VAL A 407 -3.07 29.28 -8.35
N LYS A 408 -2.07 29.69 -9.11
CA LYS A 408 -0.92 30.45 -8.60
C LYS A 408 -1.33 31.91 -8.47
N VAL A 409 -1.31 32.45 -7.25
CA VAL A 409 -1.46 33.89 -7.03
C VAL A 409 -0.08 34.46 -6.75
N SER A 410 0.38 35.37 -7.62
CA SER A 410 1.64 36.07 -7.42
C SER A 410 1.51 37.06 -6.26
N SER A 411 2.27 36.87 -5.19
CA SER A 411 2.38 37.88 -4.14
C SER A 411 3.33 39.01 -4.56
N LYS A 412 3.16 40.22 -4.00
CA LYS A 412 4.04 41.38 -4.26
C LYS A 412 5.52 41.15 -3.91
N SER A 413 5.88 40.05 -3.23
CA SER A 413 7.25 39.65 -2.90
C SER A 413 7.83 38.55 -3.79
N GLY A 414 7.16 38.19 -4.90
CA GLY A 414 7.66 37.17 -5.84
C GLY A 414 7.58 35.73 -5.33
N ALA A 415 6.99 35.49 -4.16
CA ALA A 415 6.66 34.16 -3.70
C ALA A 415 5.30 33.73 -4.27
N ASP A 416 5.28 32.66 -5.07
CA ASP A 416 4.07 31.99 -5.53
C ASP A 416 3.30 31.44 -4.30
N ALA A 417 2.12 31.96 -4.02
CA ALA A 417 1.21 31.36 -3.04
C ALA A 417 0.17 30.51 -3.80
N THR A 418 0.08 29.23 -3.46
CA THR A 418 -0.98 28.35 -3.97
C THR A 418 -2.18 28.51 -3.05
N LEU A 419 -3.32 29.01 -3.55
CA LEU A 419 -4.57 28.94 -2.81
C LEU A 419 -5.02 27.47 -2.82
N LYS A 420 -5.03 26.84 -1.65
CA LYS A 420 -5.74 25.59 -1.40
C LYS A 420 -6.96 25.94 -0.56
N SER A 421 -8.13 25.31 -0.76
CA SER A 421 -9.15 25.25 0.29
C SER A 421 -8.47 24.81 1.58
N ASN A 422 -8.40 25.73 2.54
CA ASN A 422 -7.61 25.57 3.74
C ASN A 422 -8.57 25.73 4.90
N ARG A 423 -8.76 24.65 5.67
CA ARG A 423 -9.53 24.63 6.91
C ARG A 423 -9.16 25.78 7.84
N ASN A 424 -7.89 26.19 7.85
CA ASN A 424 -7.42 27.31 8.66
C ASN A 424 -7.87 28.68 8.12
N LEU A 425 -8.03 28.83 6.80
CA LEU A 425 -8.59 30.05 6.20
C LEU A 425 -10.09 30.16 6.50
N PHE A 426 -10.82 29.05 6.37
CA PHE A 426 -12.23 28.93 6.76
C PHE A 426 -12.42 29.27 8.24
N ALA A 427 -11.65 28.62 9.14
CA ALA A 427 -11.69 28.88 10.57
C ALA A 427 -11.36 30.35 10.92
N ARG A 428 -10.37 30.95 10.26
CA ARG A 428 -10.04 32.38 10.43
C ARG A 428 -11.18 33.28 9.98
N MET A 429 -11.91 32.94 8.91
CA MET A 429 -13.06 33.71 8.47
C MET A 429 -14.25 33.60 9.41
N LEU A 430 -14.52 32.43 9.98
CA LEU A 430 -15.55 32.28 11.02
C LEU A 430 -15.21 33.10 12.27
N LEU A 431 -13.95 33.06 12.71
CA LEU A 431 -13.47 33.87 13.83
C LEU A 431 -13.54 35.38 13.53
N LEU A 432 -13.19 35.78 12.31
CA LEU A 432 -13.28 37.18 11.88
C LEU A 432 -14.73 37.65 11.78
N ALA A 433 -15.63 36.84 11.23
CA ALA A 433 -17.05 37.09 11.17
C ALA A 433 -17.63 37.30 12.56
N GLN A 434 -17.30 36.40 13.50
CA GLN A 434 -17.71 36.51 14.90
C GLN A 434 -17.14 37.78 15.57
N SER A 435 -15.88 38.13 15.31
CA SER A 435 -15.24 39.34 15.87
C SER A 435 -15.78 40.65 15.29
N ARG A 436 -16.38 40.61 14.10
CA ARG A 436 -16.89 41.78 13.38
C ARG A 436 -18.41 41.84 13.33
N GLU A 437 -19.09 40.96 14.07
CA GLU A 437 -20.56 40.84 14.13
C GLU A 437 -21.22 40.72 12.75
N ILE A 438 -20.53 40.04 11.81
CA ILE A 438 -21.09 39.77 10.49
C ILE A 438 -22.04 38.57 10.61
N ASP A 439 -23.23 38.66 10.03
CA ASP A 439 -24.21 37.58 10.07
C ASP A 439 -23.59 36.29 9.47
N MET A 440 -23.55 35.23 10.28
CA MET A 440 -23.02 33.94 9.86
C MET A 440 -23.78 33.35 8.67
N LYS A 441 -25.07 33.69 8.53
CA LYS A 441 -25.89 33.28 7.40
C LYS A 441 -25.44 33.98 6.10
N GLU A 442 -24.94 35.21 6.21
CA GLU A 442 -24.33 35.96 5.10
C GLU A 442 -22.92 35.44 4.78
N VAL A 443 -22.12 35.13 5.81
CA VAL A 443 -20.76 34.59 5.64
C VAL A 443 -20.77 33.21 4.97
N LEU A 444 -21.74 32.37 5.30
CA LEU A 444 -21.90 31.02 4.75
C LEU A 444 -22.66 31.01 3.40
N SER A 445 -23.23 32.13 2.96
CA SER A 445 -23.90 32.21 1.65
C SER A 445 -22.95 32.55 0.50
N PHE A 446 -21.71 32.97 0.79
CA PHE A 446 -20.65 33.14 -0.20
C PHE A 446 -19.62 32.01 -0.08
N CYS A 447 -19.39 31.27 -1.18
CA CYS A 447 -18.45 30.16 -1.15
C CYS A 447 -17.01 30.65 -0.96
N LEU A 448 -16.28 29.95 -0.11
CA LEU A 448 -14.95 30.33 0.36
C LEU A 448 -13.82 29.82 -0.55
N GLY A 449 -14.18 29.35 -1.74
CA GLY A 449 -13.26 29.11 -2.83
C GLY A 449 -12.94 30.41 -3.58
N PRO A 450 -11.92 30.41 -4.45
CA PRO A 450 -11.66 31.53 -5.35
C PRO A 450 -12.83 31.86 -6.30
N PHE A 451 -13.85 30.99 -6.38
CA PHE A 451 -15.07 31.16 -7.15
C PHE A 451 -16.31 30.65 -6.37
N PRO A 452 -17.53 31.12 -6.69
CA PRO A 452 -18.76 30.63 -6.07
C PRO A 452 -19.00 29.15 -6.41
N LEU A 453 -19.20 28.26 -5.42
CA LEU A 453 -19.50 26.82 -5.65
C LEU A 453 -20.78 26.60 -6.45
N SER A 454 -21.67 27.59 -6.54
CA SER A 454 -22.86 27.58 -7.39
C SER A 454 -22.58 27.84 -8.88
N LEU A 455 -21.37 28.30 -9.21
CA LEU A 455 -20.92 28.57 -10.59
C LEU A 455 -19.69 27.72 -10.95
N LEU A 456 -18.81 27.44 -9.98
CA LEU A 456 -17.51 26.80 -10.16
C LEU A 456 -17.13 25.98 -8.91
N THR A 457 -16.79 24.72 -9.09
CA THR A 457 -16.07 23.95 -8.06
C THR A 457 -14.60 24.39 -8.00
N GLU A 458 -13.80 23.92 -7.03
CA GLU A 458 -12.32 24.11 -7.04
C GLU A 458 -11.65 23.61 -8.35
N MET A 459 -12.42 22.95 -9.23
CA MET A 459 -11.99 22.25 -10.43
C MET A 459 -12.49 22.90 -11.74
N GLY A 460 -13.47 23.82 -11.73
CA GLY A 460 -14.02 24.41 -12.96
C GLY A 460 -15.52 24.73 -12.90
N LEU A 461 -16.03 25.36 -13.97
CA LEU A 461 -17.46 25.69 -14.16
C LEU A 461 -18.29 24.41 -14.20
N TYR A 462 -19.51 24.47 -13.66
CA TYR A 462 -20.54 23.43 -13.81
C TYR A 462 -20.75 23.02 -15.27
#